data_AF-A0A536E494-F1
#
_entry.id   AF-A0A536E494-F1
#
_cell.length_a   1.000
_cell.length_b   1.000
_cell.length_c   1.000
_cell.angle_alpha   90.00
_cell.angle_beta   90.00
_cell.angle_gamma   90.00
#
_symmetry.space_group_name_H-M   'P 1'
#
loop_
_entity.id
_entity.type
_entity.pdbx_description
1 polymer ?
#
loop_
_entity_poly.entity_id
_entity_poly.type
_entity_poly.pdbx_seq_one_letter_code
_entity_poly.pdbx_strand_id
1 'polypeptide(L)'
;MPRSAYERSKGVERVTWREFPLGKGIALSILDEATAVGRQAKGQALLDVLDEAAGLPPCKLTVADRPQRHRTREGKLEVKTYGYYRIAWESAPQRGSIRIYNLTAIRQQVLAPKVFLETLLHEWVHHYDFTGLQLDRSPHTSGFFARIRDLAETLGVGFVAPPKREVSSAAPADDVTVATDRLRPGGVPPPKWIRDQVLALFGHSGRSHG
;
A
#
# COMPACT_ATOMS: atom_id res chain seq x y z
N MET A 1 -13.60 -14.36 19.23
CA MET A 1 -13.91 -13.31 18.23
C MET A 1 -12.78 -13.28 17.21
N PRO A 2 -13.05 -13.19 15.90
CA PRO A 2 -11.99 -12.97 14.91
C PRO A 2 -11.28 -11.65 15.21
N ARG A 3 -9.95 -11.61 15.09
CA ARG A 3 -9.16 -10.39 15.27
C ARG A 3 -9.61 -9.33 14.26
N SER A 4 -9.74 -8.09 14.72
CA SER A 4 -10.06 -6.95 13.87
C SER A 4 -9.00 -6.75 12.76
N ALA A 5 -9.36 -6.08 11.65
CA ALA A 5 -8.37 -5.68 10.63
C ALA A 5 -7.20 -4.89 11.24
N TYR A 6 -7.46 -4.08 12.26
CA TYR A 6 -6.43 -3.35 12.99
C TYR A 6 -5.42 -4.29 13.65
N GLU A 7 -5.88 -5.27 14.43
CA GLU A 7 -5.00 -6.22 15.13
C GLU A 7 -4.24 -7.11 14.14
N ARG A 8 -4.88 -7.52 13.05
CA ARG A 8 -4.25 -8.27 11.97
C ARG A 8 -3.16 -7.45 11.28
N SER A 9 -3.45 -6.20 10.90
CA SER A 9 -2.47 -5.28 10.28
C SER A 9 -1.30 -4.99 11.20
N LYS A 10 -1.56 -4.78 12.50
CA LYS A 10 -0.53 -4.48 13.51
C LYS A 10 0.46 -5.64 13.69
N GLY A 11 0.01 -6.88 13.58
CA GLY A 11 0.84 -8.08 13.81
C GLY A 11 1.73 -8.50 12.64
N VAL A 12 1.58 -7.89 11.46
CA VAL A 12 2.40 -8.20 10.27
C VAL A 12 3.35 -7.04 10.03
N GLU A 13 4.66 -7.28 10.12
CA GLU A 13 5.65 -6.19 10.01
C GLU A 13 6.46 -6.23 8.71
N ARG A 14 6.37 -7.33 7.94
CA ARG A 14 7.16 -7.55 6.73
C ARG A 14 6.26 -7.94 5.56
N VAL A 15 6.71 -7.62 4.36
CA VAL A 15 6.09 -8.10 3.13
C VAL A 15 6.56 -9.53 2.88
N THR A 16 5.63 -10.40 2.54
CA THR A 16 5.96 -11.78 2.13
C THR A 16 6.14 -11.83 0.62
N TRP A 17 7.28 -12.38 0.20
CA TRP A 17 7.65 -12.52 -1.19
C TRP A 17 7.65 -14.00 -1.60
N ARG A 18 7.15 -14.32 -2.79
CA ARG A 18 7.36 -15.62 -3.45
C ARG A 18 8.79 -15.74 -3.96
N GLU A 19 9.32 -14.63 -4.48
CA GLU A 19 10.69 -14.49 -4.96
C GLU A 19 11.21 -13.09 -4.64
N PHE A 20 12.54 -12.93 -4.58
CA PHE A 20 13.11 -11.64 -4.22
C PHE A 20 12.83 -10.59 -5.32
N PRO A 21 12.23 -9.43 -5.00
CA PRO A 21 11.89 -8.44 -6.01
C PRO A 21 13.15 -7.73 -6.53
N LEU A 22 13.55 -7.99 -7.78
CA LEU A 22 14.67 -7.34 -8.45
C LEU A 22 14.33 -5.89 -8.89
N GLY A 23 13.78 -5.08 -7.99
CA GLY A 23 13.23 -3.75 -8.29
C GLY A 23 14.15 -2.55 -8.01
N LYS A 24 15.33 -2.74 -7.41
CA LYS A 24 16.21 -1.64 -6.97
C LYS A 24 16.56 -0.66 -8.09
N GLY A 25 16.97 -1.16 -9.26
CA GLY A 25 17.31 -0.31 -10.41
C GLY A 25 16.14 0.52 -10.90
N ILE A 26 14.94 -0.07 -10.93
CA ILE A 26 13.70 0.62 -11.33
C ILE A 26 13.36 1.70 -10.30
N ALA A 27 13.40 1.37 -9.01
CA ALA A 27 13.14 2.32 -7.93
C ALA A 27 14.10 3.52 -7.96
N LEU A 28 15.39 3.32 -8.22
CA LEU A 28 16.34 4.41 -8.38
C LEU A 28 16.05 5.24 -9.64
N SER A 29 15.68 4.62 -10.75
CA SER A 29 15.35 5.35 -11.99
C SER A 29 14.12 6.26 -11.87
N ILE A 30 13.22 5.98 -10.92
CA ILE A 30 12.06 6.84 -10.59
C ILE A 30 12.53 8.13 -9.92
N LEU A 31 13.62 8.08 -9.13
CA LEU A 31 14.15 9.26 -8.43
C LEU A 31 14.74 10.30 -9.39
N ASP A 32 15.17 9.86 -10.57
CA ASP A 32 15.68 10.71 -11.65
C ASP A 32 14.57 11.21 -12.59
N GLU A 33 13.30 10.96 -12.26
CA GLU A 33 12.16 11.29 -13.12
C GLU A 33 11.25 12.37 -12.53
N ALA A 34 10.86 13.33 -13.36
CA ALA A 34 10.02 14.47 -12.99
C ALA A 34 8.70 14.51 -13.77
N THR A 35 8.67 13.92 -14.97
CA THR A 35 7.48 13.96 -15.83
C THR A 35 6.43 12.97 -15.35
N ALA A 36 5.14 13.33 -15.46
CA ALA A 36 4.06 12.42 -15.10
C ALA A 36 4.08 11.13 -15.93
N VAL A 37 4.38 11.24 -17.23
CA VAL A 37 4.45 10.09 -18.15
C VAL A 37 5.61 9.16 -17.78
N GLY A 38 6.81 9.70 -17.56
CA GLY A 38 7.96 8.90 -17.15
C GLY A 38 7.76 8.24 -15.80
N ARG A 39 7.19 8.97 -14.82
CA ARG A 39 6.85 8.44 -13.50
C ARG A 39 5.81 7.33 -13.57
N GLN A 40 4.83 7.46 -14.46
CA GLN A 40 3.83 6.41 -14.67
C GLN A 40 4.46 5.16 -15.27
N ALA A 41 5.29 5.30 -16.30
CA ALA A 41 5.95 4.16 -16.95
C ALA A 41 6.88 3.42 -15.99
N LYS A 42 7.81 4.14 -15.34
CA LYS A 42 8.77 3.55 -14.40
C LYS A 42 8.08 3.04 -13.12
N GLY A 43 7.09 3.79 -12.63
CA GLY A 43 6.29 3.38 -11.48
C GLY A 43 5.46 2.13 -11.76
N GLN A 44 4.84 2.01 -12.94
CA GLN A 44 4.12 0.80 -13.34
C GLN A 44 5.06 -0.40 -13.43
N ALA A 45 6.23 -0.24 -14.05
CA ALA A 45 7.23 -1.31 -14.10
C ALA A 45 7.67 -1.78 -12.71
N LEU A 46 7.79 -0.87 -11.74
CA LEU A 46 8.05 -1.24 -10.35
C LEU A 46 6.86 -2.02 -9.75
N LEU A 47 5.63 -1.55 -9.94
CA LEU A 47 4.44 -2.26 -9.44
C LEU A 47 4.36 -3.68 -10.02
N ASP A 48 4.60 -3.85 -11.31
CA ASP A 48 4.55 -5.15 -11.99
C ASP A 48 5.55 -6.14 -11.35
N VAL A 49 6.80 -5.70 -11.11
CA VAL A 49 7.82 -6.50 -10.42
C VAL A 49 7.41 -6.84 -8.99
N LEU A 50 6.84 -5.89 -8.24
CA LEU A 50 6.42 -6.13 -6.87
C LEU A 50 5.22 -7.07 -6.79
N ASP A 51 4.24 -6.89 -7.68
CA ASP A 51 3.04 -7.73 -7.74
C ASP A 51 3.41 -9.17 -8.14
N GLU A 52 4.28 -9.35 -9.14
CA GLU A 52 4.79 -10.68 -9.52
C GLU A 52 5.56 -11.34 -8.36
N ALA A 53 6.52 -10.61 -7.78
CA ALA A 53 7.36 -11.12 -6.70
C ALA A 53 6.57 -11.48 -5.43
N ALA A 54 5.52 -10.72 -5.09
CA ALA A 54 4.62 -11.03 -3.97
C ALA A 54 3.49 -11.98 -4.36
N GLY A 55 3.29 -12.25 -5.65
CA GLY A 55 2.23 -13.10 -6.15
C GLY A 55 0.83 -12.49 -6.05
N LEU A 56 0.74 -11.17 -6.18
CA LEU A 56 -0.49 -10.39 -6.10
C LEU A 56 -1.14 -10.24 -7.49
N PRO A 57 -2.46 -9.96 -7.55
CA PRO A 57 -3.09 -9.55 -8.80
C PRO A 57 -2.53 -8.18 -9.27
N PRO A 58 -2.49 -7.89 -10.58
CA PRO A 58 -1.90 -6.65 -11.09
C PRO A 58 -2.54 -5.37 -10.53
N CYS A 59 -1.70 -4.37 -10.24
CA CYS A 59 -2.09 -3.06 -9.76
C CYS A 59 -1.78 -1.96 -10.78
N LYS A 60 -2.80 -1.22 -11.23
CA LYS A 60 -2.63 -0.16 -12.22
C LYS A 60 -2.20 1.15 -11.57
N LEU A 61 -1.11 1.75 -12.04
CA LEU A 61 -0.71 3.10 -11.69
C LEU A 61 -1.31 4.14 -12.66
N THR A 62 -1.78 5.26 -12.10
CA THR A 62 -2.05 6.48 -12.85
C THR A 62 -1.35 7.67 -12.19
N VAL A 63 -0.45 8.33 -12.92
CA VAL A 63 0.17 9.57 -12.46
C VAL A 63 -0.58 10.73 -13.10
N ALA A 64 -1.39 11.43 -12.29
CA ALA A 64 -2.17 12.56 -12.76
C ALA A 64 -1.31 13.81 -12.77
N ASP A 65 -1.08 14.40 -13.95
CA ASP A 65 -0.31 15.64 -14.10
C ASP A 65 -1.14 16.86 -13.72
N ARG A 66 -1.49 16.94 -12.43
CA ARG A 66 -2.33 17.99 -11.85
C ARG A 66 -2.05 18.13 -10.35
N PRO A 67 -2.46 19.25 -9.73
CA PRO A 67 -2.28 19.47 -8.30
C PRO A 67 -2.96 18.42 -7.44
N GLN A 68 -2.33 18.13 -6.30
CA GLN A 68 -2.90 17.35 -5.21
C GLN A 68 -4.29 17.87 -4.82
N ARG A 69 -5.19 16.94 -4.52
CA ARG A 69 -6.43 17.30 -3.83
C ARG A 69 -6.10 17.88 -2.47
N HIS A 70 -6.72 19.00 -2.16
CA HIS A 70 -6.51 19.69 -0.91
C HIS A 70 -7.78 20.40 -0.45
N ARG A 71 -7.80 20.70 0.85
CA ARG A 71 -8.80 21.57 1.48
C ARG A 71 -8.08 22.66 2.26
N THR A 72 -8.63 23.87 2.20
CA THR A 72 -8.14 25.01 2.98
C THR A 72 -9.19 25.44 3.99
N ARG A 73 -8.74 25.84 5.18
CA ARG A 73 -9.55 26.50 6.21
C ARG A 73 -8.85 27.80 6.59
N GLU A 74 -9.56 28.92 6.52
CA GLU A 74 -9.01 30.26 6.85
C GLU A 74 -7.71 30.59 6.10
N GLY A 75 -7.64 30.22 4.81
CA GLY A 75 -6.46 30.45 3.97
C GLY A 75 -5.26 29.54 4.27
N LYS A 76 -5.37 28.62 5.24
CA LYS A 76 -4.33 27.63 5.58
C LYS A 76 -4.69 26.26 5.01
N LEU A 77 -3.68 25.54 4.52
CA LEU A 77 -3.82 24.16 4.07
C LEU A 77 -4.14 23.25 5.26
N GLU A 78 -5.31 22.59 5.21
CA GLU A 78 -5.79 21.70 6.28
C GLU A 78 -5.45 20.24 5.96
N VAL A 79 -5.76 19.80 4.73
CA VAL A 79 -5.53 18.43 4.26
C VAL A 79 -4.93 18.47 2.85
N LYS A 80 -3.97 17.58 2.59
CA LYS A 80 -3.47 17.27 1.24
C LYS A 80 -3.38 15.77 1.03
N THR A 81 -3.80 15.31 -0.14
CA THR A 81 -3.73 13.91 -0.54
C THR A 81 -2.74 13.76 -1.69
N TYR A 82 -1.63 13.05 -1.43
CA TYR A 82 -0.57 12.81 -2.42
C TYR A 82 -0.97 11.75 -3.45
N GLY A 83 -1.65 10.72 -2.99
CA GLY A 83 -2.18 9.64 -3.80
C GLY A 83 -3.30 8.91 -3.07
N TYR A 84 -3.85 7.89 -3.72
CA TYR A 84 -4.75 6.96 -3.09
C TYR A 84 -4.76 5.63 -3.85
N TYR A 85 -4.97 4.56 -3.09
CA TYR A 85 -5.31 3.23 -3.57
C TYR A 85 -6.83 3.05 -3.65
N ARG A 86 -7.29 2.32 -4.67
CA ARG A 86 -8.65 1.80 -4.80
C ARG A 86 -8.62 0.37 -5.26
N ILE A 87 -9.61 -0.39 -4.80
CA ILE A 87 -9.82 -1.76 -5.22
C ILE A 87 -11.29 -1.99 -5.54
N ALA A 88 -11.55 -2.69 -6.65
CA ALA A 88 -12.88 -3.18 -6.95
C ALA A 88 -13.13 -4.47 -6.16
N TRP A 89 -14.21 -4.45 -5.36
CA TRP A 89 -14.68 -5.60 -4.61
C TRP A 89 -15.82 -6.26 -5.39
N GLU A 90 -15.50 -7.37 -6.06
CA GLU A 90 -16.50 -8.32 -6.51
C GLU A 90 -16.60 -9.43 -5.46
N SER A 91 -16.57 -10.69 -5.87
CA SER A 91 -16.52 -11.84 -4.96
C SER A 91 -15.18 -11.99 -4.22
N ALA A 92 -14.13 -11.38 -4.76
CA ALA A 92 -12.79 -11.28 -4.20
C ALA A 92 -12.13 -10.00 -4.72
N PRO A 93 -11.17 -9.43 -4.00
CA PRO A 93 -10.42 -8.26 -4.45
C PRO A 93 -9.65 -8.56 -5.75
N GLN A 94 -10.12 -8.01 -6.89
CA GLN A 94 -9.65 -8.41 -8.22
C GLN A 94 -8.74 -7.40 -8.92
N ARG A 95 -9.00 -6.09 -8.78
CA ARG A 95 -8.30 -5.05 -9.55
C ARG A 95 -7.97 -3.86 -8.67
N GLY A 96 -6.68 -3.76 -8.34
CA GLY A 96 -6.10 -2.61 -7.65
C GLY A 96 -5.79 -1.46 -8.61
N SER A 97 -5.95 -0.23 -8.14
CA SER A 97 -5.48 0.95 -8.85
C SER A 97 -4.91 1.98 -7.87
N ILE A 98 -3.75 2.52 -8.21
CA ILE A 98 -3.07 3.59 -7.51
C ILE A 98 -3.18 4.84 -8.37
N ARG A 99 -3.55 5.97 -7.76
CA ARG A 99 -3.40 7.29 -8.38
C ARG A 99 -2.50 8.17 -7.55
N ILE A 100 -1.53 8.82 -8.18
CA ILE A 100 -0.63 9.81 -7.55
C ILE A 100 -0.73 11.13 -8.31
N TYR A 101 -0.74 12.25 -7.59
CA TYR A 101 -0.73 13.59 -8.18
C TYR A 101 0.70 14.07 -8.39
N ASN A 102 1.04 14.48 -9.61
CA ASN A 102 2.40 14.89 -9.96
C ASN A 102 2.76 16.28 -9.46
N LEU A 103 1.77 17.13 -9.12
CA LEU A 103 2.00 18.52 -8.72
C LEU A 103 1.56 18.78 -7.27
N THR A 104 2.31 19.61 -6.55
CA THR A 104 2.00 20.05 -5.18
C THR A 104 0.68 20.84 -5.11
N ALA A 105 -0.03 20.73 -3.98
CA ALA A 105 -1.36 21.31 -3.81
C ALA A 105 -1.45 22.83 -4.11
N ILE A 106 -0.56 23.62 -3.51
CA ILE A 106 -0.67 25.09 -3.52
C ILE A 106 0.16 25.71 -4.66
N ARG A 107 1.45 25.38 -4.72
CA ARG A 107 2.39 25.97 -5.68
C ARG A 107 2.37 25.30 -7.04
N GLN A 108 1.69 24.15 -7.17
CA GLN A 108 1.61 23.37 -8.41
C GLN A 108 2.97 22.99 -9.01
N GLN A 109 4.01 22.98 -8.17
CA GLN A 109 5.35 22.52 -8.54
C GLN A 109 5.37 21.00 -8.62
N VAL A 110 6.21 20.45 -9.49
CA VAL A 110 6.46 19.01 -9.59
C VAL A 110 6.82 18.45 -8.21
N LEU A 111 6.17 17.35 -7.83
CA LEU A 111 6.39 16.67 -6.57
C LEU A 111 7.83 16.19 -6.48
N ALA A 112 8.47 16.36 -5.32
CA ALA A 112 9.83 15.88 -5.10
C ALA A 112 9.93 14.36 -5.38
N PRO A 113 10.97 13.86 -6.08
CA PRO A 113 11.05 12.47 -6.49
C PRO A 113 10.98 11.48 -5.31
N LYS A 114 11.63 11.80 -4.18
CA LYS A 114 11.53 11.02 -2.95
C LYS A 114 10.09 10.90 -2.45
N VAL A 115 9.33 11.98 -2.46
CA VAL A 115 7.92 12.00 -2.01
C VAL A 115 7.04 11.19 -2.96
N PHE A 116 7.31 11.24 -4.27
CA PHE A 116 6.63 10.39 -5.24
C PHE A 116 6.86 8.90 -4.96
N LEU A 117 8.13 8.49 -4.79
CA LEU A 117 8.46 7.09 -4.51
C LEU A 117 7.90 6.63 -3.16
N GLU A 118 8.01 7.44 -2.11
CA GLU A 118 7.40 7.17 -0.80
C GLU A 118 5.89 6.95 -0.92
N THR A 119 5.19 7.81 -1.69
CA THR A 119 3.75 7.66 -1.95
C THR A 119 3.45 6.37 -2.70
N LEU A 120 4.22 6.03 -3.74
CA LEU A 120 4.02 4.80 -4.51
C LEU A 120 4.15 3.55 -3.63
N LEU A 121 5.19 3.48 -2.80
CA LEU A 121 5.41 2.36 -1.88
C LEU A 121 4.30 2.28 -0.83
N HIS A 122 3.83 3.42 -0.31
CA HIS A 122 2.72 3.49 0.63
C HIS A 122 1.43 2.89 0.03
N GLU A 123 1.05 3.35 -1.16
CA GLU A 123 -0.17 2.88 -1.82
C GLU A 123 -0.05 1.41 -2.27
N TRP A 124 1.15 0.92 -2.57
CA TRP A 124 1.37 -0.50 -2.83
C TRP A 124 1.23 -1.36 -1.56
N VAL A 125 1.64 -0.87 -0.38
CA VAL A 125 1.36 -1.60 0.88
C VAL A 125 -0.14 -1.68 1.15
N HIS A 126 -0.92 -0.64 0.79
CA HIS A 126 -2.38 -0.77 0.80
C HIS A 126 -2.84 -1.89 -0.14
N HIS A 127 -2.30 -1.97 -1.36
CA HIS A 127 -2.60 -3.07 -2.26
C HIS A 127 -2.31 -4.43 -1.63
N TYR A 128 -1.12 -4.62 -1.06
CA TYR A 128 -0.71 -5.84 -0.37
C TYR A 128 -1.64 -6.20 0.80
N ASP A 129 -2.08 -5.22 1.60
CA ASP A 129 -3.00 -5.46 2.71
C ASP A 129 -4.34 -6.05 2.25
N PHE A 130 -4.86 -5.55 1.13
CA PHE A 130 -6.14 -6.01 0.60
C PHE A 130 -6.03 -7.34 -0.15
N THR A 131 -4.99 -7.55 -0.95
CA THR A 131 -4.89 -8.71 -1.85
C THR A 131 -4.03 -9.84 -1.30
N GLY A 132 -2.96 -9.50 -0.57
CA GLY A 132 -2.07 -10.45 0.09
C GLY A 132 -2.58 -10.86 1.46
N LEU A 133 -2.82 -9.89 2.34
CA LEU A 133 -3.29 -10.15 3.72
C LEU A 133 -4.80 -10.36 3.85
N GLN A 134 -5.55 -10.05 2.78
CA GLN A 134 -7.02 -10.17 2.74
C GLN A 134 -7.71 -9.43 3.89
N LEU A 135 -7.20 -8.25 4.21
CA LEU A 135 -7.82 -7.37 5.19
C LEU A 135 -9.03 -6.69 4.56
N ASP A 136 -10.10 -6.52 5.33
CA ASP A 136 -11.30 -5.77 4.95
C ASP A 136 -11.07 -4.25 5.04
N ARG A 137 -10.05 -3.83 5.78
CA ARG A 137 -9.54 -2.46 5.90
C ARG A 137 -8.03 -2.46 6.01
N SER A 138 -7.38 -1.41 5.54
CA SER A 138 -5.93 -1.22 5.66
C SER A 138 -5.62 0.03 6.52
N PRO A 139 -5.77 -0.07 7.86
CA PRO A 139 -5.45 1.04 8.76
C PRO A 139 -3.93 1.24 8.86
N HIS A 140 -3.50 2.49 9.01
CA HIS A 140 -2.10 2.89 9.21
C HIS A 140 -1.59 2.52 10.62
N THR A 141 -1.46 1.22 10.89
CA THR A 141 -0.92 0.68 12.14
C THR A 141 0.61 0.71 12.17
N SER A 142 1.21 0.39 13.32
CA SER A 142 2.66 0.18 13.41
C SER A 142 3.16 -0.90 12.44
N GLY A 143 2.38 -1.96 12.23
CA GLY A 143 2.70 -3.03 11.27
C GLY A 143 2.64 -2.54 9.83
N PHE A 144 1.66 -1.70 9.47
CA PHE A 144 1.60 -1.05 8.16
C PHE A 144 2.87 -0.23 7.87
N PHE A 145 3.29 0.63 8.80
CA PHE A 145 4.52 1.41 8.64
C PHE A 145 5.79 0.53 8.65
N ALA A 146 5.77 -0.61 9.35
CA ALA A 146 6.86 -1.57 9.29
C ALA A 146 6.97 -2.21 7.90
N ARG A 147 5.84 -2.60 7.28
CA ARG A 147 5.83 -3.11 5.90
C ARG A 147 6.36 -2.10 4.89
N ILE A 148 6.06 -0.80 5.05
CA ILE A 148 6.65 0.25 4.18
C ILE A 148 8.17 0.29 4.32
N ARG A 149 8.70 0.23 5.54
CA ARG A 149 10.15 0.23 5.78
C ARG A 149 10.81 -1.02 5.21
N ASP A 150 10.26 -2.19 5.50
CA ASP A 150 10.71 -3.48 4.98
C ASP A 150 10.75 -3.50 3.44
N LEU A 151 9.70 -2.99 2.79
CA LEU A 151 9.65 -2.81 1.33
C LEU A 151 10.74 -1.87 0.81
N ALA A 152 10.91 -0.71 1.43
CA ALA A 152 11.92 0.27 1.01
C ALA A 152 13.35 -0.25 1.21
N GLU A 153 13.61 -0.96 2.31
CA GLU A 153 14.88 -1.63 2.60
C GLU A 153 15.16 -2.75 1.59
N THR A 154 14.16 -3.58 1.30
CA THR A 154 14.24 -4.64 0.28
C THR A 154 14.61 -4.08 -1.10
N LEU A 155 14.05 -2.92 -1.45
CA LEU A 155 14.36 -2.21 -2.70
C LEU A 155 15.69 -1.42 -2.66
N GLY A 156 16.40 -1.39 -1.53
CA GLY A 156 17.65 -0.64 -1.37
C GLY A 156 17.45 0.88 -1.39
N VAL A 157 16.24 1.36 -1.09
CA VAL A 157 15.86 2.78 -1.04
C VAL A 157 15.36 3.18 0.35
N GLY A 158 15.84 2.55 1.42
CA GLY A 158 15.37 2.78 2.80
C GLY A 158 15.36 4.25 3.25
N PHE A 159 16.18 5.11 2.64
CA PHE A 159 16.16 6.56 2.85
C PHE A 159 14.86 7.27 2.44
N VAL A 160 13.97 6.60 1.68
CA VAL A 160 12.64 7.13 1.32
C VAL A 160 11.56 6.79 2.34
N ALA A 161 11.79 5.81 3.21
CA ALA A 161 10.80 5.39 4.18
C ALA A 161 10.57 6.46 5.27
N PRO A 162 9.36 6.54 5.84
CA PRO A 162 9.12 7.44 6.96
C PRO A 162 10.03 7.07 8.14
N PRO A 163 10.59 8.06 8.86
CA PRO A 163 11.42 7.79 10.03
C PRO A 163 10.61 6.98 11.05
N LYS A 164 11.28 6.09 11.77
CA LYS A 164 10.66 5.34 12.87
C LYS A 164 10.16 6.37 13.89
N ARG A 165 8.85 6.57 13.98
CA ARG A 165 8.25 7.40 15.04
C ARG A 165 8.66 6.77 16.37
N GLU A 166 9.49 7.47 17.15
CA GLU A 166 9.51 7.25 18.59
C GLU A 166 8.09 7.50 19.09
N VAL A 167 7.62 6.64 20.00
CA VAL A 167 6.20 6.60 20.40
C VAL A 167 5.84 7.92 21.08
N SER A 168 5.33 8.87 20.30
CA SER A 168 4.62 10.05 20.77
C SER A 168 3.22 10.00 20.17
N SER A 169 2.24 9.89 21.05
CA SER A 169 0.82 9.75 20.76
C SER A 169 0.26 11.03 20.11
N ALA A 170 -0.07 10.99 18.82
CA ALA A 170 -1.01 11.95 18.23
C ALA A 170 -1.61 11.49 16.89
N ALA A 171 -2.96 11.46 16.91
CA ALA A 171 -3.97 11.47 15.84
C ALA A 171 -4.05 10.32 14.82
N PRO A 172 -5.26 9.77 14.55
CA PRO A 172 -5.47 8.79 13.49
C PRO A 172 -5.42 9.48 12.13
N ALA A 173 -4.74 8.85 11.17
CA ALA A 173 -4.75 9.26 9.76
C ALA A 173 -5.95 8.59 9.04
N ASP A 174 -6.46 9.30 8.04
CA ASP A 174 -7.73 9.05 7.35
C ASP A 174 -7.95 7.60 6.89
N ASP A 175 -9.09 7.03 7.29
CA ASP A 175 -9.62 5.75 6.79
C ASP A 175 -9.91 5.84 5.28
N VAL A 176 -9.28 4.99 4.47
CA VAL A 176 -9.71 4.76 3.08
C VAL A 176 -11.07 4.05 3.11
N THR A 177 -12.13 4.74 2.68
CA THR A 177 -13.51 4.21 2.65
C THR A 177 -13.78 3.37 1.41
N VAL A 178 -14.37 2.19 1.62
CA VAL A 178 -14.91 1.31 0.58
C VAL A 178 -16.19 1.93 0.02
N ALA A 179 -16.31 2.03 -1.30
CA ALA A 179 -17.59 2.33 -1.93
C ALA A 179 -18.55 1.15 -1.67
N THR A 180 -19.63 1.40 -0.95
CA THR A 180 -20.61 0.38 -0.59
C THR A 180 -21.40 -0.04 -1.83
N ASP A 181 -21.04 -1.17 -2.42
CA ASP A 181 -21.98 -1.98 -3.18
C ASP A 181 -22.14 -3.34 -2.50
N ARG A 182 -23.37 -3.84 -2.45
CA ARG A 182 -23.84 -4.87 -1.51
C ARG A 182 -23.21 -6.23 -1.83
N LEU A 183 -22.51 -6.81 -0.86
CA LEU A 183 -21.93 -8.17 -0.94
C LEU A 183 -22.99 -9.25 -1.14
N ARG A 184 -22.75 -10.17 -2.09
CA ARG A 184 -23.28 -11.54 -2.12
C ARG A 184 -22.11 -12.53 -2.10
N PRO A 185 -22.19 -13.65 -1.38
CA PRO A 185 -21.11 -14.65 -1.36
C PRO A 185 -21.12 -15.45 -2.67
N GLY A 186 -20.06 -15.35 -3.46
CA GLY A 186 -19.95 -16.09 -4.72
C GLY A 186 -18.59 -15.93 -5.38
N GLY A 187 -17.51 -16.31 -4.69
CA GLY A 187 -16.15 -16.24 -5.22
C GLY A 187 -15.44 -17.58 -5.08
N VAL A 188 -14.65 -17.93 -6.10
CA VAL A 188 -13.82 -19.15 -6.07
C VAL A 188 -12.86 -19.06 -4.88
N PRO A 189 -12.78 -20.10 -4.05
CA PRO A 189 -11.87 -20.11 -2.91
C PRO A 189 -10.40 -19.95 -3.33
N PRO A 190 -9.57 -19.22 -2.56
CA PRO A 190 -8.17 -19.03 -2.91
C PRO A 190 -7.41 -20.37 -2.96
N PRO A 191 -6.34 -20.46 -3.78
CA PRO A 191 -5.48 -21.63 -3.86
C PRO A 191 -5.04 -22.14 -2.48
N LYS A 192 -4.94 -23.47 -2.35
CA LYS A 192 -4.72 -24.18 -1.08
C LYS A 192 -3.51 -23.65 -0.30
N TRP A 193 -2.41 -23.32 -0.96
CA TRP A 193 -1.19 -22.84 -0.31
C TRP A 193 -1.35 -21.48 0.41
N ILE A 194 -2.24 -20.60 -0.08
CA ILE A 194 -2.57 -19.31 0.59
C ILE A 194 -3.33 -19.58 1.89
N ARG A 195 -4.25 -20.54 1.86
CA ARG A 195 -5.01 -20.95 3.04
C ARG A 195 -4.10 -21.57 4.09
N ASP A 196 -3.18 -22.41 3.67
CA ASP A 196 -2.24 -23.10 4.55
C ASP A 196 -1.26 -22.10 5.21
N GLN A 197 -0.85 -21.05 4.49
CA GLN A 197 0.03 -20.00 5.03
C GLN A 197 -0.69 -19.07 6.00
N VAL A 198 -1.94 -18.68 5.71
CA VAL A 198 -2.79 -17.93 6.64
C VAL A 198 -3.08 -18.78 7.88
N LEU A 199 -3.38 -20.06 7.72
CA LEU A 199 -3.54 -20.99 8.85
C LEU A 199 -2.24 -21.18 9.64
N ALA A 200 -1.06 -21.19 9.02
CA ALA A 200 0.20 -21.27 9.76
C ALA A 200 0.45 -20.01 10.62
N LEU A 201 0.03 -18.84 10.14
CA LEU A 201 0.14 -17.55 10.86
C LEU A 201 -0.92 -17.39 11.96
N PHE A 202 -2.07 -18.06 11.86
CA PHE A 202 -3.21 -17.91 12.79
C PHE A 202 -3.64 -19.19 13.53
N GLY A 203 -3.00 -20.33 13.26
CA GLY A 203 -3.48 -21.67 13.61
C GLY A 203 -2.87 -22.32 14.86
N HIS A 204 -2.15 -21.60 15.70
CA HIS A 204 -1.76 -22.11 17.02
C HIS A 204 -2.62 -21.50 18.13
N SER A 205 -3.86 -21.98 18.21
CA SER A 205 -4.67 -21.91 19.42
C SER A 205 -5.41 -23.24 19.58
N GLY A 206 -4.81 -24.18 20.31
CA GLY A 206 -5.49 -25.40 20.72
C GLY A 206 -4.61 -26.66 20.75
N ARG A 207 -3.69 -26.75 21.72
CA ARG A 207 -3.39 -28.04 22.34
C ARG A 207 -3.74 -27.95 23.80
N SER A 208 -4.88 -28.54 24.12
CA SER A 208 -5.22 -29.07 25.44
C SER A 208 -4.17 -30.12 25.81
N HIS A 209 -3.48 -29.93 26.92
CA HIS A 209 -2.96 -31.00 27.79
C HIS A 209 -3.63 -30.67 29.13
N GLY A 210 -4.55 -31.48 29.62
CA GLY A 210 -4.31 -32.82 30.12
C GLY A 210 -4.52 -32.73 31.62
#